data_AF-A0A5C5YFG7-F1
#
_entry.id   AF-A0A5C5YFG7-F1
#
_cell.length_a   1.000
_cell.length_b   1.000
_cell.length_c   1.000
_cell.angle_alpha   90.00
_cell.angle_beta   90.00
_cell.angle_gamma   90.00
#
_symmetry.space_group_name_H-M   'P 1'
#
loop_
_entity.id
_entity.type
_entity.pdbx_description
1 polymer ?
#
loop_
_entity_poly.entity_id
_entity_poly.type
_entity_poly.pdbx_seq_one_letter_code
_entity_poly.pdbx_strand_id
1 'polypeptide(L)'
;MTATEQRNQAIELAKTDARKALAKARSVSDPWFRAQALSWVARFTDADPQPIAAQAANAAAACDDNYKRSAVRSWEIAALAERKCFGQAKIALRDAVRTARQVQPSASRSEALLLLMQAAFVINRDEAVSVSAELTQCCPIADHWRCKRAITNASQMLEGELEPRNFFW
;
A
#
# COMPACT_ATOMS: atom_id res chain seq x y z
N MET A 1 5.14 2.98 -25.07
CA MET A 1 4.52 2.21 -23.97
C MET A 1 4.36 3.13 -22.78
N THR A 2 3.13 3.31 -22.29
CA THR A 2 2.83 4.12 -21.11
C THR A 2 3.32 3.45 -19.84
N ALA A 3 3.49 4.19 -18.74
CA ALA A 3 3.93 3.61 -17.48
C ALA A 3 2.89 2.61 -16.90
N THR A 4 1.60 2.83 -17.19
CA THR A 4 0.51 1.88 -16.87
C THR A 4 0.69 0.56 -17.61
N GLU A 5 0.98 0.60 -18.91
CA GLU A 5 1.25 -0.61 -19.72
C GLU A 5 2.50 -1.35 -19.22
N GLN A 6 3.56 -0.61 -18.88
CA GLN A 6 4.79 -1.19 -18.32
C GLN A 6 4.50 -1.94 -17.01
N ARG A 7 3.72 -1.32 -16.10
CA ARG A 7 3.29 -1.95 -14.85
C ARG A 7 2.47 -3.20 -15.10
N ASN A 8 1.45 -3.11 -15.95
CA ASN A 8 0.57 -4.25 -16.24
C ASN A 8 1.37 -5.43 -16.80
N GLN A 9 2.31 -5.18 -17.71
CA GLN A 9 3.19 -6.23 -18.22
C GLN A 9 4.04 -6.89 -17.11
N ALA A 10 4.56 -6.10 -16.17
CA ALA A 10 5.31 -6.66 -15.03
C ALA A 10 4.41 -7.50 -14.11
N ILE A 11 3.17 -7.06 -13.88
CA ILE A 11 2.17 -7.76 -13.07
C ILE A 11 1.80 -9.12 -13.68
N GLU A 12 1.52 -9.17 -14.98
CA GLU A 12 1.20 -10.42 -15.68
C GLU A 12 2.35 -11.43 -15.59
N LEU A 13 3.59 -10.94 -15.74
CA LEU A 13 4.77 -11.77 -15.60
C LEU A 13 4.98 -12.24 -14.16
N ALA A 14 4.59 -11.48 -13.13
CA ALA A 14 4.89 -11.81 -11.74
C ALA A 14 4.35 -13.18 -11.34
N LYS A 15 3.19 -13.58 -11.87
CA LYS A 15 2.53 -14.87 -11.57
C LYS A 15 3.22 -16.07 -12.23
N THR A 16 4.04 -15.87 -13.26
CA THR A 16 4.57 -16.95 -14.13
C THR A 16 6.09 -16.96 -14.24
N ASP A 17 6.73 -15.80 -14.19
CA ASP A 17 8.18 -15.62 -14.25
C ASP A 17 8.57 -14.40 -13.41
N ALA A 18 8.73 -14.60 -12.10
CA ALA A 18 9.08 -13.54 -11.16
C ALA A 18 10.42 -12.85 -11.50
N ARG A 19 11.35 -13.54 -12.17
CA ARG A 19 12.65 -12.97 -12.56
C ARG A 19 12.49 -11.98 -13.71
N LYS A 20 11.77 -12.35 -14.78
CA LYS A 20 11.42 -11.39 -15.85
C LYS A 20 10.54 -10.25 -15.33
N ALA A 21 9.58 -10.58 -14.47
CA ALA A 21 8.73 -9.59 -13.84
C ALA A 21 9.53 -8.55 -13.05
N LEU A 22 10.54 -8.98 -12.28
CA LEU A 22 11.43 -8.07 -11.55
C LEU A 22 12.19 -7.12 -12.48
N ALA A 23 12.76 -7.66 -13.56
CA ALA A 23 13.45 -6.83 -14.56
C ALA A 23 12.50 -5.81 -15.19
N LYS A 24 11.28 -6.22 -15.54
CA LYS A 24 10.26 -5.33 -16.09
C LYS A 24 9.80 -4.28 -15.08
N ALA A 25 9.52 -4.69 -13.84
CA ALA A 25 9.10 -3.81 -12.76
C ALA A 25 10.12 -2.69 -12.51
N ARG A 26 11.42 -3.02 -12.49
CA ARG A 26 12.51 -2.03 -12.35
C ARG A 26 12.55 -1.00 -13.49
N SER A 27 12.13 -1.39 -14.69
CA SER A 27 12.11 -0.52 -15.87
C SER A 27 10.91 0.43 -15.94
N VAL A 28 9.91 0.28 -15.05
CA VAL A 28 8.72 1.13 -15.04
C VAL A 28 9.12 2.57 -14.73
N SER A 29 8.85 3.51 -15.63
CA SER A 29 9.36 4.88 -15.53
C SER A 29 8.73 5.67 -14.39
N ASP A 30 7.41 5.57 -14.22
CA ASP A 30 6.68 6.25 -13.16
C ASP A 30 6.89 5.57 -11.79
N PRO A 31 7.32 6.29 -10.74
CA PRO A 31 7.60 5.69 -9.43
C PRO A 31 6.39 5.06 -8.74
N TRP A 32 5.20 5.64 -8.91
CA TRP A 32 3.95 5.12 -8.33
C TRP A 32 3.59 3.77 -8.94
N PHE A 33 3.71 3.64 -10.27
CA PHE A 33 3.50 2.38 -10.96
C PHE A 33 4.63 1.37 -10.74
N ARG A 34 5.87 1.84 -10.60
CA ARG A 34 7.02 1.00 -10.27
C ARG A 34 6.88 0.34 -8.90
N ALA A 35 6.45 1.08 -7.88
CA ALA A 35 6.21 0.56 -6.55
C ALA A 35 5.13 -0.55 -6.56
N GLN A 36 4.03 -0.34 -7.29
CA GLN A 36 3.01 -1.38 -7.49
C GLN A 36 3.57 -2.62 -8.16
N ALA A 37 4.26 -2.46 -9.30
CA ALA A 37 4.84 -3.59 -10.04
C ALA A 37 5.82 -4.39 -9.17
N LEU A 38 6.70 -3.72 -8.43
CA LEU A 38 7.64 -4.38 -7.52
C LEU A 38 6.92 -5.11 -6.38
N SER A 39 5.81 -4.57 -5.88
CA SER A 39 5.01 -5.22 -4.83
C SER A 39 4.38 -6.52 -5.33
N TRP A 40 3.89 -6.55 -6.58
CA TRP A 40 3.42 -7.79 -7.22
C TRP A 40 4.53 -8.82 -7.32
N VAL A 41 5.74 -8.41 -7.74
CA VAL A 41 6.89 -9.33 -7.78
C VAL A 41 7.23 -9.84 -6.39
N ALA A 42 7.22 -8.98 -5.36
CA ALA A 42 7.45 -9.39 -3.98
C ALA A 42 6.41 -10.42 -3.50
N ARG A 43 5.14 -10.28 -3.91
CA ARG A 43 4.10 -11.28 -3.60
C ARG A 43 4.40 -12.64 -4.23
N PHE A 44 4.77 -12.70 -5.51
CA PHE A 44 4.84 -13.95 -6.28
C PHE A 44 6.25 -14.57 -6.41
N THR A 45 7.30 -13.93 -5.89
CA THR A 45 8.67 -14.49 -6.01
C THR A 45 8.87 -15.75 -5.16
N ASP A 46 9.57 -16.77 -5.67
CA ASP A 46 9.96 -17.93 -4.84
C ASP A 46 11.11 -17.62 -3.85
N ALA A 47 11.77 -16.47 -4.00
CA ALA A 47 12.85 -16.02 -3.13
C ALA A 47 12.32 -15.24 -1.91
N ASP A 48 13.24 -14.74 -1.07
CA ASP A 48 12.91 -13.79 0.00
C ASP A 48 12.29 -12.52 -0.61
N PRO A 49 11.05 -12.14 -0.22
CA PRO A 49 10.38 -10.96 -0.78
C PRO A 49 10.96 -9.64 -0.27
N GLN A 50 11.67 -9.63 0.87
CA GLN A 50 12.09 -8.41 1.55
C GLN A 50 12.96 -7.47 0.69
N PRO A 51 13.96 -7.94 -0.08
CA PRO A 51 14.75 -7.07 -0.94
C PRO A 51 13.94 -6.43 -2.08
N ILE A 52 12.87 -7.09 -2.53
CA ILE A 52 11.98 -6.55 -3.58
C ILE A 52 11.00 -5.56 -2.97
N ALA A 53 10.45 -5.85 -1.79
CA ALA A 53 9.62 -4.91 -1.03
C ALA A 53 10.40 -3.63 -0.67
N ALA A 54 11.68 -3.74 -0.30
CA ALA A 54 12.55 -2.57 -0.09
C ALA A 54 12.73 -1.72 -1.35
N GLN A 55 12.82 -2.34 -2.53
CA GLN A 55 12.83 -1.60 -3.80
C GLN A 55 11.48 -0.93 -4.07
N ALA A 56 10.36 -1.57 -3.74
CA ALA A 56 9.03 -0.96 -3.85
C ALA A 56 8.89 0.25 -2.93
N ALA A 57 9.38 0.15 -1.69
CA ALA A 57 9.47 1.24 -0.74
C ALA A 57 10.32 2.42 -1.24
N ASN A 58 11.48 2.14 -1.85
CA ASN A 58 12.32 3.16 -2.47
C ASN A 58 11.65 3.84 -3.68
N ALA A 59 10.94 3.07 -4.51
CA ALA A 59 10.16 3.62 -5.61
C ALA A 59 9.02 4.53 -5.11
N ALA A 60 8.34 4.14 -4.02
CA ALA A 60 7.33 4.97 -3.38
C ALA A 60 7.92 6.29 -2.87
N ALA A 61 9.09 6.25 -2.24
CA ALA A 61 9.78 7.45 -1.73
C ALA A 61 10.14 8.45 -2.86
N ALA A 62 10.36 7.96 -4.08
CA ALA A 62 10.64 8.77 -5.26
C ALA A 62 9.41 9.45 -5.88
N CYS A 63 8.20 9.22 -5.36
CA CYS A 63 7.02 9.96 -5.79
C CYS A 63 7.13 11.46 -5.44
N ASP A 64 6.41 12.28 -6.19
CA ASP A 64 6.41 13.75 -6.15
C ASP A 64 5.63 14.33 -4.96
N ASP A 65 4.70 13.59 -4.37
CA ASP A 65 3.89 14.06 -3.24
C ASP A 65 3.74 13.01 -2.12
N ASN A 66 3.44 13.49 -0.90
CA ASN A 66 3.31 12.63 0.28
C ASN A 66 2.12 11.66 0.21
N TYR A 67 1.05 12.00 -0.51
CA TYR A 67 -0.07 11.09 -0.70
C TYR A 67 0.42 9.87 -1.50
N LYS A 68 1.09 10.09 -2.63
CA LYS A 68 1.65 9.02 -3.43
C LYS A 68 2.71 8.21 -2.67
N ARG A 69 3.63 8.89 -1.97
CA ARG A 69 4.70 8.26 -1.17
C ARG A 69 4.18 7.31 -0.10
N SER A 70 3.05 7.65 0.51
CA SER A 70 2.43 6.86 1.58
C SER A 70 1.43 5.82 1.05
N ALA A 71 0.49 6.22 0.20
CA ALA A 71 -0.61 5.38 -0.23
C ALA A 71 -0.14 4.15 -1.02
N VAL A 72 0.88 4.29 -1.88
CA VAL A 72 1.37 3.16 -2.69
C VAL A 72 2.07 2.10 -1.84
N ARG A 73 2.56 2.45 -0.65
CA ARG A 73 3.21 1.51 0.27
C ARG A 73 2.27 0.40 0.76
N SER A 74 0.96 0.65 0.73
CA SER A 74 -0.06 -0.38 1.04
C SER A 74 0.13 -1.67 0.25
N TRP A 75 0.62 -1.59 -1.00
CA TRP A 75 0.89 -2.74 -1.84
C TRP A 75 2.03 -3.61 -1.33
N GLU A 76 3.18 -3.03 -0.99
CA GLU A 76 4.32 -3.83 -0.50
C GLU A 76 4.05 -4.36 0.91
N ILE A 77 3.33 -3.61 1.73
CA ILE A 77 2.96 -4.04 3.09
C ILE A 77 2.10 -5.29 3.00
N ALA A 78 1.09 -5.28 2.12
CA ALA A 78 0.26 -6.45 1.87
C ALA A 78 1.08 -7.63 1.31
N ALA A 79 1.99 -7.38 0.36
CA ALA A 79 2.87 -8.44 -0.17
C ALA A 79 3.71 -9.10 0.92
N LEU A 80 4.35 -8.29 1.78
CA LEU A 80 5.14 -8.79 2.91
C LEU A 80 4.28 -9.61 3.88
N ALA A 81 3.08 -9.12 4.20
CA ALA A 81 2.17 -9.78 5.13
C ALA A 81 1.67 -11.14 4.61
N GLU A 82 1.26 -11.22 3.34
CA GLU A 82 0.84 -12.49 2.71
C GLU A 82 1.99 -13.50 2.62
N ARG A 83 3.22 -12.99 2.53
CA ARG A 83 4.44 -13.79 2.57
C ARG A 83 4.95 -14.06 3.98
N LYS A 84 4.12 -13.77 4.99
CA LYS A 84 4.37 -14.03 6.42
C LYS A 84 5.59 -13.27 6.99
N CYS A 85 6.07 -12.23 6.30
CA CYS A 85 7.11 -11.32 6.78
C CYS A 85 6.52 -10.23 7.68
N PHE A 86 5.80 -10.63 8.74
CA PHE A 86 4.99 -9.71 9.55
C PHE A 86 5.82 -8.62 10.25
N GLY A 87 7.03 -8.92 10.71
CA GLY A 87 7.90 -7.93 11.36
C GLY A 87 8.23 -6.77 10.42
N GLN A 88 8.62 -7.09 9.19
CA GLN A 88 8.94 -6.14 8.14
C GLN A 88 7.70 -5.39 7.67
N ALA A 89 6.57 -6.08 7.50
CA ALA A 89 5.29 -5.44 7.16
C ALA A 89 4.88 -4.39 8.20
N LYS A 90 5.04 -4.68 9.51
CA LYS A 90 4.76 -3.73 10.60
C LYS A 90 5.69 -2.52 10.59
N ILE A 91 6.99 -2.73 10.34
CA ILE A 91 7.95 -1.62 10.21
C ILE A 91 7.55 -0.73 9.03
N ALA A 92 7.30 -1.33 7.86
CA ALA A 92 6.88 -0.62 6.67
C ALA A 92 5.57 0.16 6.87
N LEU A 93 4.58 -0.44 7.55
CA LEU A 93 3.32 0.20 7.90
C LEU A 93 3.53 1.45 8.76
N ARG A 94 4.32 1.36 9.83
CA ARG A 94 4.61 2.49 10.72
C ARG A 94 5.26 3.66 9.98
N ASP A 95 6.20 3.38 9.08
CA ASP A 95 6.86 4.40 8.28
C ASP A 95 5.92 5.05 7.25
N ALA A 96 5.07 4.24 6.62
CA ALA A 96 4.06 4.75 5.69
C ALA A 96 3.00 5.60 6.39
N VAL A 97 2.54 5.21 7.59
CA VAL A 97 1.61 6.01 8.41
C VAL A 97 2.24 7.33 8.82
N ARG A 98 3.52 7.35 9.22
CA ARG A 98 4.24 8.60 9.54
C ARG A 98 4.24 9.57 8.36
N THR A 99 4.42 9.05 7.14
CA THR A 99 4.36 9.85 5.90
C THR A 99 2.93 10.32 5.63
N ALA A 100 1.93 9.44 5.80
CA ALA A 100 0.52 9.75 5.58
C ALA A 100 0.02 10.89 6.47
N ARG A 101 0.49 10.97 7.73
CA ARG A 101 0.13 12.08 8.65
C ARG A 101 0.46 13.47 8.09
N GLN A 102 1.47 13.57 7.22
CA GLN A 102 1.94 14.81 6.59
C GLN A 102 1.23 15.14 5.27
N VAL A 103 0.24 14.34 4.86
CA VAL A 103 -0.51 14.56 3.62
C VAL A 103 -1.49 15.70 3.79
N GLN A 104 -1.55 16.56 2.77
CA GLN A 104 -2.58 17.59 2.61
C GLN A 104 -3.18 17.49 1.21
N PRO A 105 -4.47 17.85 1.03
CA PRO A 105 -5.44 18.18 2.08
C PRO A 105 -5.84 16.96 2.93
N SER A 106 -6.59 17.17 4.02
CA SER A 106 -7.11 16.11 4.90
C SER A 106 -7.89 15.03 4.13
N ALA A 107 -8.60 15.43 3.07
CA ALA A 107 -9.27 14.53 2.14
C ALA A 107 -8.34 13.54 1.43
N SER A 108 -7.10 13.91 1.12
CA SER A 108 -6.10 12.99 0.55
C SER A 108 -5.45 12.15 1.65
N ARG A 109 -5.23 12.74 2.82
CA ARG A 109 -4.71 12.03 4.00
C ARG A 109 -5.63 10.88 4.42
N SER A 110 -6.94 11.10 4.41
CA SER A 110 -7.92 10.07 4.77
C SER A 110 -7.88 8.88 3.81
N GLU A 111 -7.72 9.12 2.50
CA GLU A 111 -7.58 8.04 1.52
C GLU A 111 -6.28 7.26 1.70
N ALA A 112 -5.16 7.95 1.95
CA ALA A 112 -3.88 7.29 2.21
C ALA A 112 -3.95 6.40 3.46
N LEU A 113 -4.48 6.92 4.57
CA LEU A 113 -4.63 6.16 5.82
C LEU A 113 -5.62 5.01 5.67
N LEU A 114 -6.70 5.17 4.92
CA LEU A 114 -7.64 4.08 4.64
C LEU A 114 -7.00 2.96 3.82
N LEU A 115 -6.15 3.27 2.84
CA LEU A 115 -5.39 2.26 2.08
C LEU A 115 -4.39 1.51 2.97
N LEU A 116 -3.70 2.23 3.85
CA LEU A 116 -2.77 1.62 4.81
C LEU A 116 -3.49 0.74 5.83
N MET A 117 -4.68 1.14 6.29
CA MET A 117 -5.52 0.33 7.17
C MET A 117 -5.95 -0.97 6.49
N GLN A 118 -6.34 -0.91 5.21
CA GLN A 118 -6.69 -2.10 4.44
C GLN A 118 -5.51 -3.06 4.30
N ALA A 119 -4.29 -2.56 4.07
CA ALA A 119 -3.09 -3.39 4.07
C ALA A 119 -2.78 -3.95 5.48
N ALA A 120 -3.08 -3.21 6.53
CA ALA A 120 -2.87 -3.65 7.91
C ALA A 120 -3.74 -4.86 8.30
N PHE A 121 -4.96 -4.99 7.74
CA PHE A 121 -5.78 -6.19 7.94
C PHE A 121 -5.09 -7.48 7.49
N VAL A 122 -4.25 -7.40 6.46
CA VAL A 122 -3.45 -8.54 5.98
C VAL A 122 -2.38 -8.94 6.99
N ILE A 123 -1.89 -7.99 7.79
CA ILE A 123 -0.96 -8.26 8.90
C ILE A 123 -1.71 -8.89 10.08
N ASN A 124 -2.72 -8.18 10.61
CA ASN A 124 -3.68 -8.63 11.62
C ASN A 124 -4.65 -7.48 11.97
N ARG A 125 -5.69 -7.80 12.74
CA ARG A 125 -6.73 -6.85 13.18
C ARG A 125 -6.20 -5.72 14.08
N ASP A 126 -5.22 -5.98 14.95
CA ASP A 126 -4.70 -4.97 15.89
C ASP A 126 -3.98 -3.83 15.17
N GLU A 127 -3.22 -4.15 14.13
CA GLU A 127 -2.59 -3.13 13.28
C GLU A 127 -3.66 -2.33 12.52
N ALA A 128 -4.73 -2.97 12.03
CA ALA A 128 -5.84 -2.27 11.38
C ALA A 128 -6.57 -1.31 12.34
N VAL A 129 -6.84 -1.74 13.57
CA VAL A 129 -7.40 -0.88 14.64
C VAL A 129 -6.49 0.31 14.91
N SER A 130 -5.17 0.08 14.98
CA SER A 130 -4.20 1.14 15.22
C SER A 130 -4.22 2.20 14.10
N VAL A 131 -4.24 1.78 12.83
CA VAL A 131 -4.33 2.73 11.70
C VAL A 131 -5.71 3.41 11.64
N SER A 132 -6.78 2.73 12.04
CA SER A 132 -8.11 3.34 12.15
C SER A 132 -8.15 4.46 13.18
N ALA A 133 -7.46 4.29 14.32
CA ALA A 133 -7.34 5.34 15.32
C ALA A 133 -6.59 6.56 14.76
N GLU A 134 -5.51 6.33 14.01
CA GLU A 134 -4.77 7.39 13.30
C GLU A 134 -5.63 8.13 12.28
N LEU A 135 -6.44 7.39 11.50
CA LEU A 135 -7.39 7.95 10.55
C LEU A 135 -8.38 8.89 11.24
N THR A 136 -9.01 8.44 12.34
CA THR A 136 -9.98 9.25 13.09
C THR A 136 -9.32 10.48 13.71
N GLN A 137 -8.11 10.34 14.27
CA GLN A 137 -7.39 11.45 14.90
C GLN A 137 -6.94 12.50 13.88
N CYS A 138 -6.44 12.08 12.72
CA CYS A 138 -5.85 12.99 11.74
C CYS A 138 -6.86 13.53 10.73
N CYS A 139 -8.04 12.93 10.58
CA CYS A 139 -8.99 13.30 9.52
C CYS A 139 -10.40 13.55 10.07
N PRO A 140 -10.65 14.71 10.72
CA PRO A 140 -11.97 15.05 11.24
C PRO A 140 -13.07 14.95 10.17
N ILE A 141 -14.20 14.34 10.53
CA ILE A 141 -15.35 14.16 9.61
C ILE A 141 -15.94 15.49 9.11
N ALA A 142 -15.76 16.56 9.87
CA ALA A 142 -16.26 17.89 9.55
C ALA A 142 -15.45 18.57 8.42
N ASP A 143 -14.20 18.14 8.20
CA ASP A 143 -13.30 18.79 7.25
C ASP A 143 -13.71 18.52 5.80
N HIS A 144 -14.12 17.29 5.50
CA HIS A 144 -14.42 16.87 4.13
C HIS A 144 -15.24 15.58 4.08
N TRP A 145 -16.11 15.44 3.07
CA TRP A 145 -16.95 14.23 2.91
C TRP A 145 -16.13 12.94 2.73
N ARG A 146 -14.92 13.03 2.15
CA ARG A 146 -13.98 11.90 2.04
C ARG A 146 -13.46 11.44 3.40
N CYS A 147 -13.27 12.34 4.35
CA CYS A 147 -12.90 11.97 5.73
C CYS A 147 -14.03 11.17 6.37
N LYS A 148 -15.27 11.68 6.27
CA LYS A 148 -16.47 10.97 6.75
C LYS A 148 -16.59 9.58 6.13
N ARG A 149 -16.50 9.48 4.79
CA ARG A 149 -16.55 8.18 4.09
C ARG A 149 -15.45 7.24 4.53
N ALA A 150 -14.21 7.72 4.64
CA ALA A 150 -13.08 6.88 5.03
C ALA A 150 -13.25 6.31 6.45
N ILE A 151 -13.70 7.14 7.40
CA ILE A 151 -13.96 6.70 8.78
C ILE A 151 -15.14 5.72 8.83
N THR A 152 -16.23 5.97 8.09
CA THR A 152 -17.34 5.01 8.00
C THR A 152 -16.88 3.67 7.44
N ASN A 153 -16.16 3.66 6.32
CA ASN A 153 -15.64 2.44 5.73
C ASN A 153 -14.69 1.70 6.70
N ALA A 154 -13.84 2.42 7.43
CA ALA A 154 -12.96 1.85 8.43
C ALA A 154 -13.75 1.14 9.55
N SER A 155 -14.82 1.77 10.08
CA SER A 155 -15.70 1.16 11.08
C SER A 155 -16.37 -0.11 10.55
N GLN A 156 -16.95 -0.04 9.35
CA GLN A 156 -17.62 -1.17 8.71
C GLN A 156 -16.66 -2.34 8.48
N MET A 157 -15.40 -2.08 8.11
CA MET A 157 -14.39 -3.14 7.98
C MET A 157 -14.03 -3.78 9.31
N LEU A 158 -13.94 -3.00 10.39
CA LEU A 158 -13.68 -3.54 11.73
C LEU A 158 -14.88 -4.34 12.26
N GLU A 159 -16.09 -3.93 11.93
CA GLU A 159 -17.33 -4.63 12.29
C GLU A 159 -17.58 -5.89 11.44
N GLY A 160 -16.85 -6.05 10.32
CA GLY A 160 -17.01 -7.16 9.38
C GLY A 160 -18.17 -6.97 8.38
N GLU A 161 -18.69 -5.75 8.27
CA GLU A 161 -19.74 -5.36 7.32
C GLU A 161 -19.18 -5.03 5.92
N LEU A 162 -17.89 -4.69 5.85
CA LEU A 162 -17.20 -4.36 4.62
C LEU A 162 -15.87 -5.11 4.52
N GLU A 163 -15.63 -5.75 3.39
CA GLU A 163 -14.34 -6.44 3.17
C GLU A 163 -13.22 -5.43 2.86
N PRO A 164 -12.02 -5.60 3.45
CA PRO A 164 -10.85 -4.84 3.06
C PRO A 164 -10.50 -5.09 1.59
N ARG A 165 -9.88 -4.09 0.95
CA ARG A 165 -9.32 -4.24 -0.40
C ARG A 165 -8.38 -5.45 -0.48
N ASN A 166 -8.65 -6.32 -1.42
CA ASN A 166 -7.65 -7.26 -1.92
C ASN A 166 -6.61 -6.48 -2.77
N PHE A 167 -5.32 -6.61 -2.51
CA PHE A 167 -4.36 -5.83 -3.28
C PHE A 167 -4.13 -6.45 -4.66
N PHE A 168 -4.20 -7.77 -4.83
CA PHE A 168 -3.63 -8.44 -6.01
C PHE A 168 -4.66 -9.26 -6.80
N TRP A 169 -5.74 -8.59 -7.25
CA TRP A 169 -6.69 -9.14 -8.23
C TRP A 169 -6.22 -8.92 -9.66
#